data_AF-A0A7J3RXI7-F1
#
_entry.id   AF-A0A7J3RXI7-F1
#
_cell.length_a   1.000
_cell.length_b   1.000
_cell.length_c   1.000
_cell.angle_alpha   90.00
_cell.angle_beta   90.00
_cell.angle_gamma   90.00
#
_symmetry.space_group_name_H-M   'P 1'
#
loop_
_entity.id
_entity.type
_entity.pdbx_description
1 polymer ?
#
loop_
_entity_poly.entity_id
_entity_poly.type
_entity_poly.pdbx_seq_one_letter_code
_entity_poly.pdbx_strand_id
1 'polypeptide(L)'
;MPMPPQGGELVDFDTEGEENWITLKLKDGSVLKFRSIVTAVFRMGNDPNTGLPVYAIQNTNAVRVVNVPKELIKRGKGSGTYG
;
A
#
# COMPACT_ATOMS: atom_id res chain seq x y z
N MET A 1 0.87 1.22 18.29
CA MET A 1 -0.15 0.29 17.75
C MET A 1 -1.15 1.15 16.98
N PRO A 2 -1.47 0.86 15.71
CA PRO A 2 -2.53 1.58 15.01
C PRO A 2 -3.87 1.33 15.71
N MET A 3 -4.61 2.39 16.00
CA MET A 3 -5.93 2.31 16.61
C MET A 3 -6.93 1.82 15.55
N PRO A 4 -7.78 0.81 15.84
CA PRO A 4 -8.82 0.41 14.91
C PRO A 4 -9.82 1.57 14.71
N PRO A 5 -10.41 1.71 13.50
CA PRO A 5 -11.57 2.56 13.32
C PRO A 5 -12.68 2.13 14.28
N GLN A 6 -13.36 3.11 14.90
CA GLN A 6 -14.28 2.89 16.02
C GLN A 6 -15.30 1.78 15.70
N GLY A 7 -15.21 0.66 16.42
CA GLY A 7 -16.18 -0.46 16.35
C GLY A 7 -15.80 -1.64 15.45
N GLY A 8 -14.63 -1.63 14.80
CA GLY A 8 -14.16 -2.77 14.00
C GLY A 8 -13.45 -3.85 14.81
N GLU A 9 -13.81 -5.11 14.62
CA GLU A 9 -13.06 -6.26 15.16
C GLU A 9 -11.94 -6.65 14.20
N LEU A 10 -10.72 -6.86 14.72
CA LEU A 10 -9.61 -7.37 13.93
C LEU A 10 -9.89 -8.82 13.56
N VAL A 11 -9.72 -9.14 12.27
CA VAL A 11 -9.95 -10.47 11.71
C VAL A 11 -8.62 -11.05 11.28
N ASP A 12 -8.34 -12.28 11.71
CA ASP A 12 -7.24 -13.06 11.16
C ASP A 12 -7.56 -13.44 9.71
N PHE A 13 -6.60 -13.22 8.82
CA PHE A 13 -6.74 -13.51 7.41
C PHE A 13 -5.46 -14.18 6.90
N ASP A 14 -5.64 -15.17 6.03
CA ASP A 14 -4.56 -15.71 5.22
C ASP A 14 -4.65 -15.12 3.82
N THR A 15 -3.51 -14.78 3.24
CA THR A 15 -3.42 -14.34 1.85
C THR A 15 -3.09 -15.55 0.99
N GLU A 16 -4.05 -16.03 0.21
CA GLU A 16 -3.80 -17.01 -0.85
C GLU A 16 -3.42 -16.30 -2.15
N GLY A 17 -2.20 -16.54 -2.64
CA GLY A 17 -1.65 -15.98 -3.88
C GLY A 17 -0.18 -15.59 -3.75
N GLU A 18 0.56 -15.62 -4.86
CA GLU A 18 1.89 -15.01 -4.87
C GLU A 18 1.76 -13.51 -4.57
N GLU A 19 2.67 -12.97 -3.76
CA GLU A 19 2.75 -11.55 -3.45
C GLU A 19 3.09 -10.79 -4.75
N ASN A 20 2.06 -10.49 -5.55
CA ASN A 20 2.17 -10.11 -6.95
C ASN A 20 2.74 -8.69 -7.07
N TRP A 21 4.05 -8.60 -7.25
CA TRP A 21 4.72 -7.37 -7.61
C TRP A 21 4.31 -6.94 -9.03
N ILE A 22 3.51 -5.89 -9.13
CA ILE A 22 3.14 -5.26 -10.38
C ILE A 22 4.35 -4.48 -10.90
N THR A 23 4.88 -4.87 -12.05
CA THR A 23 5.97 -4.13 -12.72
C THR A 23 5.37 -3.14 -13.72
N LEU A 24 5.53 -1.85 -13.45
CA LEU A 24 5.10 -0.75 -14.32
C LEU A 24 6.31 -0.24 -15.10
N LYS A 25 6.24 -0.32 -16.43
CA LYS A 25 7.19 0.31 -17.35
C LYS A 25 6.61 1.63 -17.81
N LEU A 26 7.23 2.73 -17.43
CA LEU A 26 6.79 4.07 -17.80
C LEU A 26 7.39 4.44 -19.17
N LYS A 27 6.73 5.36 -19.88
CA LYS A 27 7.14 5.80 -21.23
C LYS A 27 8.50 6.51 -21.27
N ASP A 28 8.94 7.00 -20.12
CA ASP A 28 10.26 7.61 -19.91
C ASP A 28 11.39 6.57 -19.75
N GLY A 29 11.07 5.27 -19.70
CA GLY A 29 12.05 4.20 -19.45
C GLY A 29 12.25 3.86 -17.97
N SER A 30 11.51 4.52 -17.06
CA SER A 30 11.49 4.17 -15.65
C SER A 30 10.77 2.84 -15.42
N VAL A 31 11.30 2.02 -14.50
CA VAL A 31 10.67 0.76 -14.11
C VAL A 31 10.36 0.81 -12.63
N LEU A 32 9.08 0.73 -12.30
CA LEU A 32 8.57 0.66 -10.94
C LEU A 32 8.08 -0.75 -10.65
N LYS A 33 8.33 -1.23 -9.44
CA LYS A 33 7.66 -2.39 -8.88
C LYS A 33 6.77 -1.93 -7.75
N PHE A 34 5.49 -2.29 -7.82
CA PHE A 34 4.47 -1.93 -6.85
C PHE A 34 3.89 -3.21 -6.25
N ARG A 35 3.74 -3.26 -4.93
CA ARG A 35 2.89 -4.27 -4.27
C ARG A 35 2.03 -3.61 -3.20
N SER A 36 0.80 -4.08 -3.06
CA SER A 36 -0.05 -3.75 -1.92
C SER A 36 0.13 -4.84 -0.86
N ILE A 37 0.54 -4.45 0.34
CA ILE A 37 0.69 -5.35 1.47
C ILE A 37 -0.52 -5.12 2.37
N VAL A 38 -1.39 -6.13 2.51
CA VAL A 38 -2.49 -6.05 3.47
C VAL A 38 -1.91 -6.27 4.87
N THR A 39 -2.15 -5.33 5.78
CA THR A 39 -1.60 -5.36 7.14
C THR A 39 -2.65 -5.69 8.18
N ALA A 40 -3.92 -5.38 7.92
CA ALA A 40 -5.03 -5.74 8.80
C ALA A 40 -6.35 -5.79 8.01
N VAL A 41 -7.26 -6.66 8.44
CA VAL A 41 -8.64 -6.70 7.99
C VAL A 41 -9.52 -6.51 9.22
N PHE A 42 -10.49 -5.60 9.12
CA PHE A 42 -11.45 -5.31 10.18
C PHE A 42 -12.86 -5.66 9.72
N ARG A 43 -13.64 -6.33 10.57
CA ARG A 43 -15.07 -6.51 10.36
C ARG A 43 -15.81 -5.37 11.05
N MET A 44 -16.57 -4.59 10.28
CA MET A 44 -17.24 -3.37 10.73
C MET A 44 -18.73 -3.56 11.04
N GLY A 45 -19.20 -4.81 11.09
CA GLY A 45 -20.61 -5.17 11.25
C GLY A 45 -21.23 -5.65 9.95
N ASN A 46 -22.56 -5.54 9.83
CA ASN A 46 -23.31 -5.96 8.66
C ASN A 46 -24.08 -4.78 8.06
N ASP A 47 -24.16 -4.71 6.74
CA ASP A 47 -24.92 -3.69 6.02
C ASP A 47 -26.42 -3.82 6.36
N PRO A 48 -27.10 -2.72 6.73
CA PRO A 48 -28.48 -2.77 7.22
C PRO A 48 -29.52 -3.11 6.15
N ASN A 49 -29.18 -2.98 4.85
CA ASN A 49 -30.12 -3.26 3.76
C ASN A 49 -29.99 -4.69 3.24
N THR A 50 -28.77 -5.23 3.24
CA THR A 50 -28.45 -6.53 2.65
C THR A 50 -28.13 -7.60 3.69
N GLY A 51 -27.83 -7.21 4.93
CA GLY A 51 -27.39 -8.11 6.00
C GLY A 51 -25.99 -8.68 5.80
N LEU A 52 -25.27 -8.28 4.73
CA LEU A 52 -23.95 -8.79 4.41
C LEU A 52 -22.87 -8.18 5.31
N PRO A 53 -21.85 -8.95 5.73
CA PRO A 53 -20.76 -8.41 6.53
C PRO A 53 -19.95 -7.37 5.74
N VAL A 54 -19.68 -6.24 6.39
CA VAL A 54 -18.85 -5.16 5.86
C VAL A 54 -17.43 -5.31 6.42
N TYR A 55 -16.45 -5.30 5.53
CA TYR A 55 -15.04 -5.39 5.90
C TYR A 55 -14.29 -4.12 5.49
N ALA A 56 -13.41 -3.64 6.37
CA ALA A 56 -12.44 -2.61 6.08
C ALA A 56 -11.06 -3.23 5.98
N ILE A 57 -10.35 -2.99 4.88
CA ILE A 57 -9.01 -3.51 4.65
C ILE A 57 -8.02 -2.37 4.87
N GLN A 58 -7.06 -2.57 5.77
CA GLN A 58 -5.91 -1.70 5.92
C GLN A 58 -4.74 -2.29 5.15
N ASN A 59 -4.22 -1.52 4.19
CA ASN A 59 -3.07 -1.89 3.39
C ASN A 59 -1.98 -0.82 3.43
N THR A 60 -0.74 -1.26 3.27
CA THR A 60 0.42 -0.41 3.03
C THR A 60 0.93 -0.66 1.62
N ASN A 61 1.04 0.41 0.82
CA ASN A 61 1.58 0.33 -0.53
C ASN A 61 3.11 0.43 -0.48
N ALA A 62 3.80 -0.57 -1.02
CA ALA A 62 5.25 -0.54 -1.17
C ALA A 62 5.62 -0.30 -2.63
N VAL A 63 6.38 0.77 -2.89
CA VAL A 63 6.90 1.10 -4.22
C VAL A 63 8.41 0.98 -4.21
N ARG A 64 8.94 0.16 -5.12
CA ARG A 64 10.38 0.07 -5.38
C ARG A 64 10.68 0.58 -6.77
N VAL A 65 11.50 1.62 -6.82
CA VAL A 65 12.07 2.13 -8.06
C VAL A 65 13.24 1.22 -8.45
N VAL A 66 13.15 0.57 -9.61
CA VAL A 66 14.17 -0.40 -10.07
C VAL A 66 15.14 0.25 -11.05
N ASN A 67 14.63 1.09 -11.94
CA ASN A 67 15.42 1.81 -12.90
C ASN A 67 14.84 3.22 -13.09
N VAL A 68 15.71 4.23 -13.08
CA VAL A 68 15.35 5.62 -13.38
C VAL A 68 16.31 6.15 -14.45
N PRO A 69 15.81 6.74 -15.53
CA PRO A 69 16.62 7.49 -16.49
C PRO A 69 17.44 8.57 -15.78
N LYS A 70 18.73 8.68 -16.10
CA LYS A 70 19.66 9.64 -15.43
C LYS A 70 19.18 11.08 -15.51
N GLU A 71 18.46 11.44 -16.57
CA GLU A 71 17.84 12.76 -16.78
C GLU A 71 16.72 13.11 -15.79
N LEU A 72 16.07 12.12 -15.18
CA LEU A 72 15.04 12.29 -14.17
C LEU A 72 15.59 12.23 -12.74
N ILE A 73 16.85 11.81 -12.57
CA ILE A 73 17.57 11.87 -11.31
C ILE A 73 17.98 13.33 -11.06
N LYS A 74 17.00 14.15 -10.66
CA LYS A 74 17.33 15.40 -9.97
C LYS A 74 17.83 15.01 -8.59
N ARG A 75 19.15 15.06 -8.39
CA ARG A 75 19.72 15.15 -7.03
C ARG A 75 18.98 16.28 -6.35
N GLY A 76 18.08 15.96 -5.42
CA GLY A 76 17.57 16.97 -4.51
C GLY A 76 18.80 17.65 -3.94
N LYS A 77 18.92 18.96 -4.11
CA LYS A 77 19.88 19.74 -3.32
C LYS A 77 19.51 19.43 -1.88
N GLY A 78 20.26 18.53 -1.25
CA GLY A 78 20.22 18.38 0.18
C GLY A 78 20.60 19.73 0.72
N SER A 79 19.62 20.49 1.17
CA SER A 79 19.80 21.60 2.09
C SER A 79 20.35 21.02 3.39
N GLY A 80 21.64 20.71 3.37
CA GLY A 80 22.45 20.43 4.55
C GLY A 80 22.98 21.74 5.11
N THR A 81 22.11 22.49 5.77
CA THR A 81 22.35 23.54 6.79
C THR A 81 21.00 23.68 7.48
N TYR A 82 20.81 23.36 8.76
CA TYR A 82 21.26 24.04 9.97
C TYR A 82 21.58 22.95 11.03
N GLY A 83 22.62 23.02 11.86
CA GLY A 83 23.06 24.17 12.64
C GLY A 83 22.79 23.85 14.10
#